data_AF-A0A7J9ZKZ8-F1
#
_entry.id   AF-A0A7J9ZKZ8-F1
#
_cell.length_a   1.000
_cell.length_b   1.000
_cell.length_c   1.000
_cell.angle_alpha   90.00
_cell.angle_beta   90.00
_cell.angle_gamma   90.00
#
_symmetry.space_group_name_H-M   'P 1'
#
loop_
_entity.id
_entity.type
_entity.pdbx_description
1 polymer ?
#
loop_
_entity_poly.entity_id
_entity_poly.type
_entity_poly.pdbx_seq_one_letter_code
_entity_poly.pdbx_strand_id
1 'polypeptide(L)'
;MGRRGHRVGRAGAAADRAGRPAGPPGRRAVGRPAAAGVDRDDAGAGHRHAVAGRARHLPRPHPPGRGAEPAAAPSSARRSSTASSPRSRPPCSPTRSASRGRRTSSSTPRRSAGRRKAEGETKLSAYESRAKEVGSGLGDPAKLKISLIRFRPDEIRQYGPESFSGIVLNDIGLGRPQGQLLEGAEDRRFAPLSPERIGEADGDFIFVSAFGAKAAAAQAKVTAGPLWQRLDAVKAGHAKVVDDETWMTGIGVTAAGKILDDVQKYLTPPAKG
;
A
#
# COMPACT_ATOMS: atom_id res chain seq x y z
N MET A 1 -64.26 -19.85 41.80
CA MET A 1 -64.25 -19.01 43.03
C MET A 1 -62.86 -18.38 43.15
N GLY A 2 -62.62 -17.13 43.54
CA GLY A 2 -63.52 -15.98 43.72
C GLY A 2 -63.20 -15.16 44.99
N ARG A 3 -62.81 -13.87 44.85
CA ARG A 3 -62.45 -12.89 45.92
C ARG A 3 -61.10 -13.18 46.62
N ARG A 4 -60.29 -12.26 47.18
CA ARG A 4 -60.10 -10.77 47.24
C ARG A 4 -58.63 -10.58 47.73
N GLY A 5 -57.87 -9.47 47.61
CA GLY A 5 -58.09 -8.16 47.00
C GLY A 5 -57.69 -6.97 47.91
N HIS A 6 -56.47 -6.42 47.79
CA HIS A 6 -55.98 -5.12 48.34
C HIS A 6 -54.85 -4.60 47.38
N ARG A 7 -54.77 -3.35 46.83
CA ARG A 7 -54.73 -1.95 47.36
C ARG A 7 -53.44 -1.64 48.16
N VAL A 8 -52.63 -0.58 47.93
CA VAL A 8 -52.64 0.71 47.13
C VAL A 8 -51.17 1.00 46.64
N GLY A 9 -50.75 1.87 45.70
CA GLY A 9 -51.33 2.92 44.81
C GLY A 9 -50.81 2.82 43.36
N ARG A 10 -50.62 3.84 42.48
CA ARG A 10 -50.65 5.33 42.48
C ARG A 10 -49.51 6.07 43.20
N ALA A 11 -48.85 7.11 42.63
CA ALA A 11 -48.85 7.74 41.28
C ALA A 11 -47.51 8.54 41.10
N GLY A 12 -47.08 9.14 39.98
CA GLY A 12 -47.67 9.39 38.66
C GLY A 12 -47.79 10.90 38.34
N ALA A 13 -47.30 11.35 37.16
CA ALA A 13 -47.06 12.75 36.70
C ALA A 13 -45.74 13.39 37.17
N ALA A 14 -44.87 14.04 36.37
CA ALA A 14 -44.82 14.49 34.95
C ALA A 14 -45.44 15.87 34.59
N ALA A 15 -44.81 16.54 33.60
CA ALA A 15 -44.98 17.95 33.12
C ALA A 15 -44.54 19.03 34.15
N ASP A 16 -43.65 20.00 33.87
CA ASP A 16 -43.32 20.88 32.72
C ASP A 16 -44.02 22.26 32.77
N ARG A 17 -43.23 23.35 32.95
CA ARG A 17 -43.15 24.51 32.03
C ARG A 17 -42.27 25.69 32.53
N ALA A 18 -41.51 26.26 31.59
CA ALA A 18 -41.11 27.68 31.42
C ALA A 18 -40.45 28.48 32.59
N GLY A 19 -39.39 29.27 32.27
CA GLY A 19 -38.72 30.13 33.27
C GLY A 19 -37.83 31.29 32.81
N ARG A 20 -37.30 31.30 31.57
CA ARG A 20 -36.35 32.30 30.99
C ARG A 20 -34.94 32.38 31.64
N PRO A 21 -33.92 32.87 30.89
CA PRO A 21 -32.54 33.04 31.39
C PRO A 21 -32.21 34.47 31.83
N ALA A 22 -31.20 34.62 32.69
CA ALA A 22 -30.49 35.88 32.94
C ALA A 22 -29.08 35.82 32.30
N GLY A 23 -28.66 36.90 31.64
CA GLY A 23 -27.40 36.96 30.88
C GLY A 23 -26.21 37.59 31.64
N PRO A 24 -24.98 37.47 31.12
CA PRO A 24 -23.78 38.02 31.75
C PRO A 24 -23.61 39.53 31.52
N PRO A 25 -23.09 40.29 32.50
CA PRO A 25 -22.74 41.71 32.34
C PRO A 25 -21.33 41.92 31.74
N GLY A 26 -21.08 43.13 31.22
CA GLY A 26 -19.71 43.66 31.07
C GLY A 26 -19.12 43.71 29.66
N ARG A 27 -19.66 44.57 28.77
CA ARG A 27 -18.91 45.06 27.60
C ARG A 27 -17.95 46.18 28.01
N ARG A 28 -16.71 46.18 27.49
CA ARG A 28 -15.91 47.40 27.27
C ARG A 28 -15.62 47.52 25.77
N ALA A 29 -15.62 48.74 25.24
CA ALA A 29 -15.53 49.01 23.81
C ALA A 29 -14.47 50.06 23.50
N VAL A 30 -13.46 49.66 22.73
CA VAL A 30 -12.50 50.49 21.98
C VAL A 30 -12.02 49.59 20.82
N GLY A 31 -11.91 50.01 19.56
CA GLY A 31 -12.39 51.21 18.87
C GLY A 31 -12.19 51.04 17.37
N ARG A 32 -13.03 51.65 16.51
CA ARG A 32 -12.87 51.63 15.05
C ARG A 32 -12.38 52.98 14.53
N PRO A 33 -11.51 52.95 13.52
CA PRO A 33 -11.77 53.65 12.26
C PRO A 33 -11.83 52.58 11.13
N ALA A 34 -12.51 52.71 9.98
CA ALA A 34 -12.83 53.86 9.12
C ALA A 34 -11.59 54.47 8.43
N ALA A 35 -11.62 54.88 7.17
CA ALA A 35 -12.35 54.39 5.99
C ALA A 35 -11.61 54.97 4.78
N ALA A 36 -11.29 54.17 3.76
CA ALA A 36 -10.79 54.67 2.49
C ALA A 36 -11.13 53.66 1.39
N GLY A 37 -11.93 54.10 0.42
CA GLY A 37 -12.04 53.45 -0.88
C GLY A 37 -11.43 54.37 -1.93
N VAL A 38 -10.98 53.80 -3.03
CA VAL A 38 -10.71 54.52 -4.28
C VAL A 38 -11.36 53.72 -5.40
N ASP A 39 -12.12 54.40 -6.25
CA ASP A 39 -12.78 53.84 -7.43
C ASP A 39 -11.77 53.48 -8.55
N ARG A 40 -12.23 52.63 -9.48
CA ARG A 40 -12.04 52.58 -10.96
C ARG A 40 -10.72 53.11 -11.61
N ASP A 41 -10.31 52.73 -12.82
CA ASP A 41 -11.05 52.43 -14.07
C ASP A 41 -10.21 51.55 -15.04
N ASP A 42 -10.75 51.30 -16.24
CA ASP A 42 -10.14 50.70 -17.44
C ASP A 42 -9.66 49.22 -17.35
N ALA A 43 -9.99 48.26 -18.23
CA ALA A 43 -10.33 48.16 -19.67
C ALA A 43 -9.18 47.59 -20.53
N GLY A 44 -9.51 47.17 -21.76
CA GLY A 44 -8.67 46.30 -22.62
C GLY A 44 -9.07 44.83 -22.43
N ALA A 45 -9.73 44.16 -23.37
CA ALA A 45 -9.23 43.77 -24.70
C ALA A 45 -7.89 43.00 -24.61
N GLY A 46 -7.74 41.76 -25.09
CA GLY A 46 -8.67 40.97 -25.89
C GLY A 46 -7.99 40.37 -27.13
N HIS A 47 -7.01 39.48 -26.95
CA HIS A 47 -6.40 38.76 -28.07
C HIS A 47 -6.74 37.27 -28.05
N ARG A 48 -7.69 36.90 -28.93
CA ARG A 48 -7.79 35.53 -29.43
C ARG A 48 -6.67 35.31 -30.43
N HIS A 49 -5.69 34.48 -30.13
CA HIS A 49 -4.80 33.89 -31.14
C HIS A 49 -5.06 32.39 -31.26
N ALA A 50 -6.03 32.05 -32.12
CA ALA A 50 -6.14 30.71 -32.64
C ALA A 50 -5.02 30.51 -33.68
N VAL A 51 -4.07 29.61 -33.40
CA VAL A 51 -3.12 29.10 -34.40
C VAL A 51 -3.50 27.67 -34.70
N ALA A 52 -3.90 27.41 -35.93
CA ALA A 52 -4.38 26.10 -36.35
C ALA A 52 -3.24 25.09 -36.59
N GLY A 53 -3.48 23.86 -36.13
CA GLY A 53 -3.00 22.60 -36.70
C GLY A 53 -1.64 22.51 -37.38
N ARG A 54 -0.71 21.78 -36.74
CA ARG A 54 0.28 20.96 -37.47
C ARG A 54 0.55 19.65 -36.75
N ALA A 55 -0.34 18.68 -36.95
CA ALA A 55 -0.05 17.30 -36.62
C ALA A 55 1.16 16.82 -37.44
N ARG A 56 2.25 16.42 -36.76
CA ARG A 56 3.45 15.88 -37.40
C ARG A 56 3.95 14.62 -36.70
N HIS A 57 3.48 13.50 -37.24
CA HIS A 57 4.23 12.27 -37.44
C HIS A 57 4.92 11.65 -36.20
N LEU A 58 4.20 10.75 -35.53
CA LEU A 58 4.82 9.77 -34.61
C LEU A 58 5.83 8.91 -35.39
N PRO A 59 7.07 8.72 -34.90
CA PRO A 59 7.99 7.75 -35.49
C PRO A 59 7.49 6.32 -35.26
N ARG A 60 7.59 5.47 -36.28
CA ARG A 60 7.26 4.04 -36.17
C ARG A 60 8.36 3.30 -35.41
N PRO A 61 8.04 2.31 -34.54
CA PRO A 61 9.06 1.45 -33.94
C PRO A 61 9.71 0.55 -35.01
N HIS A 62 11.03 0.37 -34.90
CA HIS A 62 11.77 -0.62 -35.70
C HIS A 62 11.59 -2.03 -35.11
N PRO A 63 11.52 -3.08 -35.94
CA PRO A 63 11.44 -4.45 -35.45
C PRO A 63 12.83 -4.98 -35.03
N PRO A 64 12.97 -5.62 -33.85
CA PRO A 64 14.14 -6.45 -33.56
C PRO A 64 14.15 -7.71 -34.45
N GLY A 65 15.34 -8.20 -34.77
CA GLY A 65 15.54 -9.30 -35.73
C GLY A 65 15.11 -10.69 -35.21
N ARG A 66 14.91 -11.62 -36.16
CA ARG A 66 14.60 -13.04 -35.89
C ARG A 66 15.78 -13.74 -35.19
N GLY A 67 15.49 -14.62 -34.22
CA GLY A 67 16.46 -15.55 -33.66
C GLY A 67 15.83 -16.65 -32.80
N ALA A 68 15.99 -17.91 -33.21
CA ALA A 68 15.67 -19.15 -32.48
C ALA A 68 14.22 -19.33 -31.94
N GLU A 69 13.39 -20.03 -32.72
CA GLU A 69 12.16 -20.68 -32.24
C GLU A 69 12.50 -22.03 -31.55
N PRO A 70 11.79 -22.45 -30.48
CA PRO A 70 12.19 -23.62 -29.68
C PRO A 70 11.71 -24.97 -30.27
N ALA A 71 12.59 -25.97 -30.26
CA ALA A 71 12.24 -27.35 -30.61
C ALA A 71 11.46 -28.04 -29.46
N ALA A 72 10.15 -28.18 -29.63
CA ALA A 72 9.30 -28.98 -28.75
C ALA A 72 9.31 -30.47 -29.17
N ALA A 73 9.33 -31.37 -28.19
CA ALA A 73 9.17 -32.82 -28.39
C ALA A 73 7.93 -33.33 -27.62
N PRO A 74 6.83 -33.71 -28.30
CA PRO A 74 5.60 -34.11 -27.62
C PRO A 74 5.64 -35.57 -27.14
N SER A 75 4.97 -35.83 -26.01
CA SER A 75 4.62 -37.19 -25.58
C SER A 75 3.26 -37.58 -26.14
N SER A 76 3.18 -38.73 -26.80
CA SER A 76 1.92 -39.39 -27.17
C SER A 76 2.13 -40.91 -27.22
N ALA A 77 1.05 -41.69 -27.25
CA ALA A 77 1.09 -43.11 -26.95
C ALA A 77 0.27 -43.99 -27.90
N ARG A 78 0.49 -45.30 -27.75
CA ARG A 78 -0.52 -46.40 -27.75
C ARG A 78 -0.57 -47.32 -29.00
N ARG A 79 -0.64 -48.63 -28.71
CA ARG A 79 -0.96 -49.80 -29.58
C ARG A 79 0.11 -50.22 -30.60
N SER A 80 0.18 -51.48 -31.09
CA SER A 80 -0.18 -52.81 -30.54
C SER A 80 0.33 -53.94 -31.46
N SER A 81 0.81 -55.07 -30.91
CA SER A 81 1.05 -56.39 -31.59
C SER A 81 2.11 -56.41 -32.72
N THR A 82 2.67 -57.54 -33.20
CA THR A 82 2.38 -59.00 -33.04
C THR A 82 3.65 -59.88 -32.91
N ALA A 83 3.47 -61.08 -32.31
CA ALA A 83 4.11 -62.38 -32.64
C ALA A 83 5.57 -62.76 -32.29
N SER A 84 5.73 -64.09 -32.17
CA SER A 84 6.93 -64.95 -32.26
C SER A 84 7.96 -65.02 -31.11
N SER A 85 7.79 -66.08 -30.31
CA SER A 85 8.78 -66.79 -29.45
C SER A 85 9.70 -67.70 -30.32
N PRO A 86 10.65 -68.57 -29.82
CA PRO A 86 10.79 -69.12 -28.46
C PRO A 86 12.23 -69.38 -27.91
N ARG A 87 12.30 -70.00 -26.70
CA ARG A 87 13.43 -70.77 -26.09
C ARG A 87 14.65 -69.93 -25.61
N SER A 88 15.37 -70.26 -24.51
CA SER A 88 15.27 -71.40 -23.56
C SER A 88 15.86 -71.10 -22.15
N ARG A 89 15.11 -71.51 -21.11
CA ARG A 89 15.51 -71.99 -19.75
C ARG A 89 16.35 -71.14 -18.74
N PRO A 90 16.18 -71.38 -17.40
CA PRO A 90 16.90 -70.75 -16.26
C PRO A 90 18.06 -71.68 -15.75
N PRO A 91 18.68 -71.57 -14.53
CA PRO A 91 18.34 -70.79 -13.31
C PRO A 91 19.53 -70.21 -12.45
N CYS A 92 19.20 -69.84 -11.20
CA CYS A 92 20.02 -69.83 -9.95
C CYS A 92 20.22 -68.48 -9.22
N SER A 93 19.72 -68.44 -7.98
CA SER A 93 20.17 -67.61 -6.84
C SER A 93 21.35 -68.32 -6.12
N PRO A 94 21.91 -67.85 -4.98
CA PRO A 94 21.72 -66.60 -4.23
C PRO A 94 23.07 -65.83 -4.03
N THR A 95 23.25 -64.79 -3.20
CA THR A 95 23.47 -64.90 -1.74
C THR A 95 23.60 -63.50 -1.10
N ARG A 96 23.12 -63.35 0.14
CA ARG A 96 23.26 -62.14 0.97
C ARG A 96 24.54 -62.21 1.81
N SER A 97 25.42 -61.21 1.69
CA SER A 97 26.39 -60.85 2.73
C SER A 97 26.50 -59.32 2.82
N ALA A 98 26.62 -58.80 4.04
CA ALA A 98 26.57 -57.36 4.30
C ALA A 98 27.65 -56.93 5.30
N SER A 99 28.67 -56.22 4.81
CA SER A 99 29.61 -55.47 5.64
C SER A 99 29.17 -54.01 5.75
N ARG A 100 28.65 -53.63 6.93
CA ARG A 100 28.62 -52.23 7.36
C ARG A 100 30.07 -51.81 7.67
N GLY A 101 30.51 -50.59 7.38
CA GLY A 101 29.82 -49.55 6.62
C GLY A 101 30.67 -48.27 6.50
N ARG A 102 30.36 -47.44 5.50
CA ARG A 102 30.90 -46.07 5.34
C ARG A 102 29.92 -45.19 4.56
N ARG A 103 28.71 -45.04 5.12
CA ARG A 103 27.55 -44.31 4.57
C ARG A 103 26.69 -43.83 5.76
N THR A 104 26.26 -42.57 5.91
CA THR A 104 26.51 -41.34 5.12
C THR A 104 26.47 -40.09 6.01
N SER A 105 27.45 -39.19 5.89
CA SER A 105 27.48 -37.91 6.64
C SER A 105 27.63 -36.68 5.73
N SER A 106 26.95 -36.67 4.58
CA SER A 106 27.12 -35.61 3.56
C SER A 106 25.87 -35.27 2.72
N SER A 107 24.69 -35.85 3.00
CA SER A 107 23.47 -35.64 2.19
C SER A 107 22.58 -34.46 2.63
N THR A 108 22.88 -33.85 3.78
CA THR A 108 22.04 -32.83 4.43
C THR A 108 21.92 -31.46 3.71
N PRO A 109 22.93 -30.94 2.98
CA PRO A 109 22.83 -29.62 2.34
C PRO A 109 21.68 -29.53 1.33
N ARG A 110 21.59 -30.48 0.37
CA ARG A 110 20.59 -30.43 -0.70
C ARG A 110 19.15 -30.59 -0.19
N ARG A 111 18.94 -31.44 0.84
CA ARG A 111 17.59 -31.65 1.43
C ARG A 111 17.12 -30.46 2.25
N SER A 112 18.03 -29.78 2.97
CA SER A 112 17.69 -28.57 3.72
C SER A 112 17.48 -27.35 2.82
N ALA A 113 18.26 -27.21 1.75
CA ALA A 113 18.03 -26.19 0.72
C ALA A 113 16.66 -26.38 0.02
N GLY A 114 16.31 -27.60 -0.38
CA GLY A 114 15.02 -27.90 -1.02
C GLY A 114 13.81 -27.60 -0.12
N ARG A 115 13.89 -27.86 1.19
CA ARG A 115 12.82 -27.51 2.14
C ARG A 115 12.68 -26.00 2.32
N ARG A 116 13.78 -25.28 2.53
CA ARG A 116 13.75 -23.80 2.60
C ARG A 116 13.21 -23.14 1.33
N LYS A 117 13.45 -23.73 0.15
CA LYS A 117 12.85 -23.26 -1.12
C LYS A 117 11.33 -23.39 -1.10
N ALA A 118 10.81 -24.59 -0.82
CA ALA A 118 9.36 -24.83 -0.74
C ALA A 118 8.68 -23.97 0.35
N GLU A 119 9.29 -23.84 1.53
CA GLU A 119 8.81 -22.97 2.61
C GLU A 119 8.79 -21.48 2.20
N GLY A 120 9.74 -21.04 1.38
CA GLY A 120 9.76 -19.70 0.79
C GLY A 120 8.66 -19.48 -0.24
N GLU A 121 8.49 -20.43 -1.16
CA GLU A 121 7.45 -20.42 -2.19
C GLU A 121 6.04 -20.41 -1.57
N THR A 122 5.80 -21.21 -0.52
CA THR A 122 4.54 -21.20 0.24
C THR A 122 4.26 -19.84 0.87
N LYS A 123 5.27 -19.20 1.48
CA LYS A 123 5.09 -17.89 2.13
C LYS A 123 4.90 -16.75 1.13
N LEU A 124 5.55 -16.82 -0.03
CA LEU A 124 5.36 -15.86 -1.12
C LEU A 124 3.95 -15.96 -1.69
N SER A 125 3.48 -17.17 -2.00
CA SER A 125 2.10 -17.38 -2.50
C SER A 125 1.04 -16.92 -1.48
N ALA A 126 1.25 -17.17 -0.18
CA ALA A 126 0.36 -16.68 0.87
C ALA A 126 0.35 -15.13 0.96
N TYR A 127 1.50 -14.48 0.79
CA TYR A 127 1.60 -13.02 0.71
C TYR A 127 0.87 -12.46 -0.52
N GLU A 128 1.09 -13.04 -1.70
CA GLU A 128 0.45 -12.59 -2.94
C GLU A 128 -1.08 -12.72 -2.90
N SER A 129 -1.60 -13.81 -2.34
CA SER A 129 -3.04 -13.97 -2.12
C SER A 129 -3.57 -12.91 -1.17
N ARG A 130 -2.90 -12.67 -0.04
CA ARG A 130 -3.31 -11.66 0.93
C ARG A 130 -3.27 -10.23 0.37
N ALA A 131 -2.27 -9.89 -0.45
CA ALA A 131 -2.20 -8.57 -1.08
C ALA A 131 -3.42 -8.32 -1.99
N LYS A 132 -3.82 -9.33 -2.77
CA LYS A 132 -5.02 -9.31 -3.63
C LYS A 132 -6.33 -9.28 -2.83
N GLU A 133 -6.40 -9.98 -1.70
CA GLU A 133 -7.55 -9.93 -0.77
C GLU A 133 -7.71 -8.52 -0.17
N VAL A 134 -6.62 -7.92 0.31
CA VAL A 134 -6.63 -6.54 0.84
C VAL A 134 -7.04 -5.54 -0.25
N GLY A 135 -6.47 -5.65 -1.46
CA GLY A 135 -6.82 -4.77 -2.58
C GLY A 135 -8.29 -4.89 -2.98
N SER A 136 -8.82 -6.12 -3.04
CA SER A 136 -10.24 -6.38 -3.30
C SER A 136 -11.16 -5.79 -2.22
N GLY A 137 -10.73 -5.83 -0.96
CA GLY A 137 -11.44 -5.23 0.18
C GLY A 137 -11.51 -3.70 0.17
N LEU A 138 -10.71 -3.03 -0.66
CA LEU A 138 -10.74 -1.57 -0.86
C LEU A 138 -11.59 -1.13 -2.06
N GLY A 139 -12.15 -2.08 -2.84
CA GLY A 139 -13.02 -1.83 -3.97
C GLY A 139 -12.29 -1.33 -5.22
N ASP A 140 -11.76 -0.10 -5.19
CA ASP A 140 -10.96 0.49 -6.26
C ASP A 140 -9.66 1.10 -5.69
N PRO A 141 -8.65 0.25 -5.37
CA PRO A 141 -7.39 0.71 -4.80
C PRO A 141 -6.60 1.61 -5.76
N ALA A 142 -6.79 1.48 -7.08
CA ALA A 142 -6.07 2.27 -8.08
C ALA A 142 -6.46 3.76 -8.04
N LYS A 143 -7.68 4.09 -7.57
CA LYS A 143 -8.10 5.47 -7.29
C LYS A 143 -7.36 6.07 -6.09
N LEU A 144 -7.20 5.32 -5.00
CA LEU A 144 -6.55 5.79 -3.77
C LEU A 144 -5.07 6.10 -4.00
N LYS A 145 -4.66 7.36 -3.80
CA LYS A 145 -3.29 7.84 -4.00
C LYS A 145 -2.53 7.82 -2.68
N ILE A 146 -1.66 6.84 -2.53
CA ILE A 146 -0.91 6.58 -1.29
C ILE A 146 0.48 7.18 -1.38
N SER A 147 0.72 8.22 -0.59
CA SER A 147 2.01 8.90 -0.46
C SER A 147 2.92 8.22 0.57
N LEU A 148 4.21 8.08 0.26
CA LEU A 148 5.23 7.58 1.17
C LEU A 148 6.32 8.64 1.43
N ILE A 149 6.46 9.07 2.68
CA ILE A 149 7.44 10.09 3.09
C ILE A 149 8.32 9.53 4.21
N ARG A 150 9.65 9.58 4.02
CA ARG A 150 10.65 9.17 5.01
C ARG A 150 11.50 10.35 5.43
N PHE A 151 11.46 10.69 6.71
CA PHE A 151 12.36 11.66 7.32
C PHE A 151 13.69 10.99 7.68
N ARG A 152 14.79 11.67 7.40
CA ARG A 152 16.14 11.32 7.84
C ARG A 152 16.76 12.50 8.62
N PRO A 153 17.92 12.32 9.27
CA PRO A 153 18.58 13.39 10.04
C PRO A 153 19.15 14.56 9.21
N ASP A 154 19.14 14.40 7.88
CA ASP A 154 19.83 15.17 6.85
C ASP A 154 18.89 15.61 5.69
N GLU A 155 17.85 14.83 5.39
CA GLU A 155 16.94 15.03 4.25
C GLU A 155 15.52 14.51 4.53
N ILE A 156 14.56 14.85 3.66
CA ILE A 156 13.28 14.12 3.54
C ILE A 156 13.29 13.44 2.18
N ARG A 157 12.85 12.17 2.12
CA ARG A 157 12.70 11.40 0.89
C ARG A 157 11.23 11.08 0.63
N GLN A 158 10.79 11.27 -0.60
CA GLN A 158 9.58 10.63 -1.10
C GLN A 158 9.94 9.28 -1.73
N TYR A 159 9.15 8.24 -1.45
CA TYR A 159 9.43 6.87 -1.87
C TYR A 159 8.55 6.47 -3.07
N GLY A 160 9.19 6.01 -4.14
CA GLY A 160 8.56 5.67 -5.42
C GLY A 160 8.21 4.18 -5.59
N PRO A 161 7.62 3.80 -6.74
CA PRO A 161 7.03 2.48 -6.95
C PRO A 161 8.04 1.33 -6.92
N GLU A 162 9.32 1.57 -7.20
CA GLU A 162 10.35 0.52 -7.23
C GLU A 162 11.01 0.28 -5.85
N SER A 163 10.64 1.03 -4.82
CA SER A 163 11.06 0.76 -3.44
C SER A 163 10.33 -0.45 -2.85
N PHE A 164 10.79 -0.98 -1.71
CA PHE A 164 10.13 -2.10 -1.03
C PHE A 164 8.65 -1.83 -0.70
N SER A 165 8.36 -0.73 0.03
CA SER A 165 6.98 -0.24 0.23
C SER A 165 6.33 0.31 -1.05
N GLY A 166 7.12 0.61 -2.08
CA GLY A 166 6.68 0.87 -3.45
C GLY A 166 5.91 -0.31 -4.02
N ILE A 167 6.62 -1.44 -4.11
CA ILE A 167 6.19 -2.74 -4.65
C ILE A 167 5.04 -3.32 -3.82
N VAL A 168 5.16 -3.37 -2.48
CA VAL A 168 4.14 -4.01 -1.63
C VAL A 168 2.76 -3.36 -1.77
N LEU A 169 2.69 -2.03 -1.93
CA LEU A 169 1.41 -1.36 -2.18
C LEU A 169 0.95 -1.47 -3.64
N ASN A 170 1.88 -1.65 -4.59
CA ASN A 170 1.55 -1.95 -5.99
C ASN A 170 0.95 -3.37 -6.13
N ASP A 171 1.39 -4.34 -5.32
CA ASP A 171 0.80 -5.70 -5.26
C ASP A 171 -0.65 -5.70 -4.73
N ILE A 172 -1.03 -4.68 -3.94
CA ILE A 172 -2.41 -4.40 -3.50
C ILE A 172 -3.20 -3.65 -4.60
N GLY A 173 -2.52 -3.12 -5.62
CA GLY A 173 -3.11 -2.30 -6.68
C GLY A 173 -3.32 -0.83 -6.33
N LEU A 174 -2.63 -0.31 -5.30
CA LEU A 174 -2.81 1.06 -4.82
C LEU A 174 -2.15 2.11 -5.73
N GLY A 175 -2.86 3.21 -5.96
CA GLY A 175 -2.36 4.34 -6.74
C GLY A 175 -1.32 5.20 -6.00
N ARG A 176 -0.62 6.06 -6.76
CA ARG A 176 0.40 7.00 -6.25
C ARG A 176 0.14 8.44 -6.71
N PRO A 177 0.56 9.47 -5.95
CA PRO A 177 0.68 10.84 -6.46
C PRO A 177 1.68 10.91 -7.62
N GLN A 178 1.45 11.78 -8.61
CA GLN A 178 2.30 11.87 -9.82
C GLN A 178 3.77 12.12 -9.49
N GLY A 179 4.06 12.98 -8.51
CA GLY A 179 5.42 13.29 -8.05
C GLY A 179 6.19 12.08 -7.49
N GLN A 180 5.48 11.03 -7.06
CA GLN A 180 6.07 9.79 -6.53
C GLN A 180 6.14 8.66 -7.56
N LEU A 181 5.59 8.82 -8.77
CA LEU A 181 5.81 7.86 -9.85
C LEU A 181 7.24 7.92 -10.42
N LEU A 182 7.96 9.01 -10.17
CA LEU A 182 9.37 9.22 -10.55
C LEU A 182 9.62 8.86 -12.04
N GLU A 183 8.72 9.30 -12.91
CA GLU A 183 8.77 9.04 -14.35
C GLU A 183 9.97 9.77 -14.96
N GLY A 184 10.84 9.04 -15.66
CA GLY A 184 12.08 9.59 -16.25
C GLY A 184 13.24 9.77 -15.27
N ALA A 185 13.14 9.28 -14.03
CA ALA A 185 14.28 9.22 -13.10
C ALA A 185 15.10 7.92 -13.29
N GLU A 186 16.43 8.02 -13.21
CA GLU A 186 17.38 6.89 -13.25
C GLU A 186 17.20 5.91 -12.07
N ASP A 187 16.71 6.40 -10.93
CA ASP A 187 16.35 5.59 -9.75
C ASP A 187 14.93 5.98 -9.31
N ARG A 188 13.99 5.03 -9.40
CA ARG A 188 12.57 5.25 -9.09
C ARG A 188 12.17 4.68 -7.73
N ARG A 189 13.15 4.38 -6.87
CA ARG A 189 12.94 3.91 -5.50
C ARG A 189 12.68 5.08 -4.55
N PHE A 190 13.41 6.19 -4.67
CA PHE A 190 13.16 7.39 -3.89
C PHE A 190 13.75 8.64 -4.57
N ALA A 191 13.20 9.80 -4.23
CA ALA A 191 13.77 11.11 -4.57
C ALA A 191 13.81 12.01 -3.32
N PRO A 192 14.74 12.99 -3.25
CA PRO A 192 14.70 14.02 -2.22
C PRO A 192 13.45 14.89 -2.37
N LEU A 193 12.89 15.32 -1.23
CA LEU A 193 11.73 16.20 -1.13
C LEU A 193 12.06 17.35 -0.18
N SER A 194 11.97 18.59 -0.65
CA SER A 194 12.18 19.77 0.21
C SER A 194 10.94 20.02 1.08
N PRO A 195 11.05 20.49 2.33
CA PRO A 195 9.91 20.85 3.17
C PRO A 195 8.93 21.85 2.51
N GLU A 196 9.46 22.72 1.65
CA GLU A 196 8.71 23.73 0.89
C GLU A 196 7.87 23.09 -0.23
N ARG A 197 8.30 21.94 -0.74
CA ARG A 197 7.67 21.17 -1.82
C ARG A 197 6.75 20.07 -1.32
N ILE A 198 6.50 19.98 -0.01
CA ILE A 198 5.77 18.86 0.61
C ILE A 198 4.32 18.69 0.10
N GLY A 199 3.74 19.74 -0.49
CA GLY A 199 2.45 19.68 -1.19
C GLY A 199 2.45 18.86 -2.49
N GLU A 200 3.61 18.61 -3.10
CA GLU A 200 3.74 17.72 -4.26
C GLU A 200 3.62 16.23 -3.87
N ALA A 201 3.70 15.94 -2.58
CA ALA A 201 3.57 14.61 -1.99
C ALA A 201 2.24 14.41 -1.23
N ASP A 202 1.22 15.23 -1.50
CA ASP A 202 -0.14 15.02 -1.00
C ASP A 202 -0.84 13.85 -1.72
N GLY A 203 -1.94 13.36 -1.16
CA GLY A 203 -2.72 12.24 -1.71
C GLY A 203 -3.99 11.98 -0.90
N ASP A 204 -4.58 10.79 -1.03
CA ASP A 204 -5.71 10.37 -0.19
C ASP A 204 -5.24 9.94 1.21
N PHE A 205 -4.06 9.34 1.29
CA PHE A 205 -3.38 8.92 2.52
C PHE A 205 -1.88 9.19 2.42
N ILE A 206 -1.24 9.52 3.55
CA ILE A 206 0.21 9.72 3.63
C ILE A 206 0.77 8.84 4.75
N PHE A 207 1.66 7.92 4.42
CA PHE A 207 2.44 7.16 5.40
C PHE A 207 3.78 7.82 5.64
N VAL A 208 4.09 8.08 6.91
CA VAL A 208 5.26 8.85 7.35
C VAL A 208 6.12 8.03 8.29
N SER A 209 7.42 7.96 8.03
CA SER A 209 8.40 7.29 8.91
C SER A 209 9.61 8.19 9.17
N ALA A 210 10.35 7.91 10.24
CA ALA A 210 11.56 8.65 10.60
C ALA A 210 12.69 7.70 11.00
N PHE A 211 13.86 7.86 10.37
CA PHE A 211 15.06 7.09 10.69
C PHE A 211 15.74 7.63 11.97
N GLY A 212 15.25 7.16 13.12
CA GLY A 212 15.82 7.44 14.45
C GLY A 212 15.44 8.80 15.05
N ALA A 213 15.84 9.02 16.31
CA ALA A 213 15.37 10.14 17.13
C ALA A 213 15.59 11.55 16.52
N LYS A 214 16.74 11.79 15.87
CA LYS A 214 17.01 13.07 15.20
C LYS A 214 16.07 13.31 14.00
N ALA A 215 15.75 12.26 13.24
CA ALA A 215 14.77 12.34 12.16
C ALA A 215 13.34 12.53 12.71
N ALA A 216 13.00 11.89 13.83
CA ALA A 216 11.68 12.04 14.47
C ALA A 216 11.45 13.47 14.99
N ALA A 217 12.49 14.13 15.53
CA ALA A 217 12.43 15.54 15.90
C ALA A 217 12.28 16.46 14.67
N ALA A 218 12.95 16.15 13.55
CA ALA A 218 12.78 16.87 12.29
C ALA A 218 11.36 16.69 11.71
N GLN A 219 10.84 15.45 11.72
CA GLN A 219 9.46 15.14 11.35
C GLN A 219 8.47 15.97 12.17
N ALA A 220 8.56 15.95 13.50
CA ALA A 220 7.66 16.70 14.38
C ALA A 220 7.68 18.21 14.08
N LYS A 221 8.85 18.79 13.77
CA LYS A 221 8.95 20.20 13.37
C LYS A 221 8.26 20.49 12.03
N VAL A 222 8.36 19.59 11.05
CA VAL A 222 7.75 19.76 9.73
C VAL A 222 6.25 19.48 9.77
N THR A 223 5.78 18.48 10.51
CA THR A 223 4.35 18.14 10.61
C THR A 223 3.55 19.12 11.47
N ALA A 224 4.19 19.84 12.39
CA ALA A 224 3.64 21.02 13.04
C ALA A 224 3.60 22.27 12.13
N GLY A 225 4.26 22.23 10.97
CA GLY A 225 4.39 23.37 10.06
C GLY A 225 3.11 23.65 9.24
N PRO A 226 2.86 24.91 8.85
CA PRO A 226 1.63 25.30 8.15
C PRO A 226 1.51 24.70 6.74
N LEU A 227 2.61 24.26 6.11
CA LEU A 227 2.56 23.55 4.84
C LEU A 227 1.99 22.14 4.99
N TRP A 228 2.38 21.42 6.05
CA TRP A 228 1.83 20.10 6.37
C TRP A 228 0.35 20.16 6.75
N GLN A 229 -0.01 21.13 7.59
CA GLN A 229 -1.41 21.36 8.01
C GLN A 229 -2.33 21.80 6.85
N ARG A 230 -1.76 22.13 5.68
CA ARG A 230 -2.51 22.46 4.44
C ARG A 230 -2.72 21.27 3.51
N LEU A 231 -2.13 20.11 3.77
CA LEU A 231 -2.34 18.89 2.97
C LEU A 231 -3.74 18.32 3.22
N ASP A 232 -4.42 17.84 2.18
CA ASP A 232 -5.80 17.35 2.28
C ASP A 232 -5.88 16.00 3.03
N ALA A 233 -4.91 15.09 2.83
CA ALA A 233 -4.79 13.90 3.68
C ALA A 233 -4.53 14.23 5.16
N VAL A 234 -3.89 15.35 5.47
CA VAL A 234 -3.67 15.78 6.86
C VAL A 234 -4.96 16.31 7.48
N LYS A 235 -5.72 17.13 6.75
CA LYS A 235 -7.05 17.62 7.18
C LYS A 235 -8.04 16.46 7.40
N ALA A 236 -7.99 15.44 6.53
CA ALA A 236 -8.79 14.22 6.66
C ALA A 236 -8.33 13.29 7.81
N GLY A 237 -7.19 13.56 8.46
CA GLY A 237 -6.60 12.68 9.46
C GLY A 237 -6.03 11.37 8.88
N HIS A 238 -5.84 11.32 7.56
CA HIS A 238 -5.32 10.18 6.80
C HIS A 238 -3.77 10.13 6.75
N ALA A 239 -3.09 11.16 7.24
CA ALA A 239 -1.66 11.10 7.52
C ALA A 239 -1.38 10.19 8.74
N LYS A 240 -0.68 9.08 8.55
CA LYS A 240 -0.35 8.09 9.58
C LYS A 240 1.17 7.95 9.74
N VAL A 241 1.63 7.88 10.99
CA VAL A 241 3.03 7.54 11.30
C VAL A 241 3.17 6.01 11.34
N VAL A 242 4.19 5.48 10.68
CA VAL A 242 4.47 4.05 10.54
C VAL A 242 5.91 3.70 10.95
N ASP A 243 6.14 2.43 11.24
CA ASP A 243 7.46 1.93 11.63
C ASP A 243 8.47 1.96 10.47
N ASP A 244 9.54 2.74 10.65
CA ASP A 244 10.62 2.89 9.67
C ASP A 244 11.38 1.58 9.43
N GLU A 245 11.54 0.74 10.47
CA GLU A 245 12.27 -0.52 10.34
C GLU A 245 11.52 -1.49 9.43
N THR A 246 10.21 -1.64 9.63
CA THR A 246 9.32 -2.46 8.81
C THR A 246 9.10 -1.91 7.40
N TRP A 247 8.79 -0.62 7.25
CA TRP A 247 8.38 -0.05 5.96
C TRP A 247 9.56 0.32 5.05
N MET A 248 10.69 0.76 5.62
CA MET A 248 11.78 1.38 4.85
C MET A 248 13.09 0.58 4.84
N THR A 249 13.29 -0.33 5.79
CA THR A 249 14.42 -1.28 5.82
C THR A 249 14.00 -2.75 5.92
N GLY A 250 12.70 -3.03 5.89
CA GLY A 250 12.16 -4.38 5.99
C GLY A 250 12.55 -5.22 4.79
N ILE A 251 12.87 -6.50 5.02
CA ILE A 251 13.27 -7.43 3.97
C ILE A 251 12.37 -8.67 3.99
N GLY A 252 11.75 -8.94 2.84
CA GLY A 252 11.00 -10.16 2.57
C GLY A 252 9.58 -10.20 3.15
N VAL A 253 8.93 -11.35 2.92
CA VAL A 253 7.50 -11.61 3.14
C VAL A 253 6.98 -11.28 4.54
N THR A 254 7.81 -11.36 5.59
CA THR A 254 7.40 -11.02 6.96
C THR A 254 7.21 -9.51 7.15
N ALA A 255 8.10 -8.68 6.58
CA ALA A 255 7.94 -7.23 6.62
C ALA A 255 6.81 -6.78 5.69
N ALA A 256 6.70 -7.40 4.51
CA ALA A 256 5.60 -7.13 3.58
C ALA A 256 4.23 -7.47 4.21
N GLY A 257 4.13 -8.58 4.94
CA GLY A 257 2.93 -8.96 5.69
C GLY A 257 2.49 -7.92 6.73
N LYS A 258 3.44 -7.30 7.47
CA LYS A 258 3.15 -6.19 8.39
C LYS A 258 2.65 -4.93 7.66
N ILE A 259 3.18 -4.63 6.48
CA ILE A 259 2.68 -3.52 5.65
C ILE A 259 1.23 -3.80 5.24
N LEU A 260 0.88 -5.05 4.89
CA LEU A 260 -0.52 -5.44 4.65
C LEU A 260 -1.39 -5.28 5.91
N ASP A 261 -0.89 -5.61 7.10
CA ASP A 261 -1.59 -5.39 8.38
C ASP A 261 -1.92 -3.89 8.60
N ASP A 262 -0.92 -3.00 8.46
CA ASP A 262 -1.12 -1.56 8.61
C ASP A 262 -2.06 -0.99 7.53
N VAL A 263 -1.90 -1.40 6.26
CA VAL A 263 -2.78 -0.94 5.16
C VAL A 263 -4.23 -1.33 5.43
N GLN A 264 -4.48 -2.59 5.79
CA GLN A 264 -5.81 -3.09 6.13
C GLN A 264 -6.39 -2.35 7.35
N LYS A 265 -5.57 -2.02 8.34
CA LYS A 265 -5.95 -1.27 9.55
C LYS A 265 -6.28 0.20 9.29
N TYR A 266 -5.67 0.85 8.30
CA TYR A 266 -5.83 2.30 8.07
C TYR A 266 -6.72 2.66 6.88
N LEU A 267 -6.79 1.84 5.82
CA LEU A 267 -7.57 2.13 4.61
C LEU A 267 -8.93 1.42 4.59
N THR A 268 -9.07 0.25 5.23
CA THR A 268 -10.38 -0.42 5.32
C THR A 268 -11.22 0.27 6.42
N PRO A 269 -12.43 0.77 6.13
CA PRO A 269 -13.32 1.29 7.16
C PRO A 269 -13.65 0.18 8.18
N PRO A 270 -13.79 0.50 9.48
CA PRO A 270 -14.30 -0.48 10.45
C PRO A 270 -15.66 -0.98 9.98
N ALA A 271 -15.83 -2.31 9.89
CA ALA A 271 -17.06 -2.91 9.43
C ALA A 271 -18.24 -2.42 10.28
N LYS A 272 -19.24 -1.81 9.62
CA LYS A 272 -20.47 -1.38 10.28
C LYS A 272 -21.30 -2.62 10.62
N GLY A 273 -21.25 -3.03 11.88
CA GLY A 273 -22.25 -3.91 12.49
C GLY A 273 -23.56 -3.18 12.80
#